data_AF-A0A9D0L7Z8-F1
#
_entry.id   AF-A0A9D0L7Z8-F1
#
_cell.length_a   1.000
_cell.length_b   1.000
_cell.length_c   1.000
_cell.angle_alpha   90.00
_cell.angle_beta   90.00
_cell.angle_gamma   90.00
#
_symmetry.space_group_name_H-M   'P 1'
#
loop_
_entity.id
_entity.type
_entity.pdbx_description
1 polymer ?
#
loop_
_entity_poly.entity_id
_entity_poly.type
_entity_poly.pdbx_seq_one_letter_code
_entity_poly.pdbx_strand_id
1 'polypeptide(L)' 'MGIVNRTPDSFSDGGCFIDDDAAHRHVDQLISAGAELVDVGAESTRPGARPV' A
#
# COMPACT_ATOMS: atom_id res chain seq x y z
N MET A 1 12.72 -4.04 -1.89
CA MET A 1 11.81 -3.22 -1.06
C MET A 1 10.47 -3.12 -1.79
N GLY A 2 9.37 -3.52 -1.14
CA GLY A 2 8.00 -3.42 -1.66
C GLY A 2 7.22 -2.30 -0.95
N ILE A 3 6.14 -1.82 -1.56
CA ILE A 3 5.30 -0.75 -1.03
C ILE A 3 3.85 -1.22 -0.98
N VAL A 4 3.17 -0.95 0.14
CA VAL A 4 1.74 -1.18 0.34
C VAL A 4 1.09 0.10 0.82
N ASN A 5 0.37 0.80 -0.06
CA ASN A 5 -0.36 2.01 0.32
C ASN A 5 -1.79 1.63 0.72
N ARG A 6 -2.09 1.79 2.01
CA ARG A 6 -3.42 1.59 2.59
C ARG A 6 -4.20 2.89 2.66
N THR A 7 -4.36 3.55 1.50
CA THR A 7 -5.10 4.80 1.38
C THR A 7 -6.18 4.67 0.30
N PRO A 8 -7.42 5.15 0.51
CA PRO A 8 -8.49 5.00 -0.49
C PRO A 8 -8.21 5.77 -1.78
N ASP A 9 -7.22 6.65 -1.72
CA ASP A 9 -6.90 7.61 -2.73
C ASP A 9 -5.44 7.47 -3.22
N SER A 10 -4.84 6.31 -2.97
CA SER A 10 -3.52 5.93 -3.47
C SER A 10 -3.42 6.17 -4.98
N PHE A 11 -2.40 6.92 -5.40
CA PHE A 11 -2.18 7.25 -6.81
C PHE A 11 -1.73 6.03 -7.62
N SER A 12 -0.98 5.11 -7.00
CA SER A 12 -0.36 3.97 -7.69
C SER A 12 -1.30 2.78 -7.84
N ASP A 13 -2.09 2.49 -6.80
CA ASP A 13 -2.94 1.29 -6.73
C ASP A 13 -4.43 1.61 -6.66
N GLY A 14 -4.82 2.89 -6.63
CA GLY A 14 -6.23 3.29 -6.62
C GLY A 14 -7.00 2.86 -5.37
N GLY A 15 -6.32 2.51 -4.27
CA GLY A 15 -6.94 2.04 -3.03
C GLY A 15 -7.20 0.54 -2.99
N CYS A 16 -6.55 -0.25 -3.85
CA CYS A 16 -6.72 -1.71 -3.90
C CYS A 16 -6.37 -2.42 -2.58
N PHE A 17 -5.63 -1.78 -1.68
CA PHE A 17 -5.14 -2.39 -0.43
C PHE A 17 -5.77 -1.79 0.83
N ILE A 18 -6.95 -1.18 0.71
CA ILE A 18 -7.75 -0.79 1.86
C ILE A 18 -8.31 -2.02 2.59
N ASP A 19 -8.72 -3.02 1.84
CA ASP A 19 -9.14 -4.31 2.39
C ASP A 19 -7.94 -5.09 2.97
N ASP A 20 -8.08 -5.62 4.18
CA ASP A 20 -7.00 -6.32 4.89
C ASP A 20 -6.54 -7.57 4.11
N ASP A 21 -7.47 -8.34 3.53
CA ASP A 21 -7.12 -9.55 2.76
C ASP A 21 -6.37 -9.19 1.48
N ALA A 22 -6.79 -8.13 0.80
CA ALA A 22 -6.07 -7.62 -0.37
C ALA A 22 -4.66 -7.13 -0.01
N ALA A 23 -4.50 -6.43 1.11
CA ALA A 23 -3.19 -5.98 1.59
C ALA A 23 -2.27 -7.16 1.93
N HIS A 24 -2.77 -8.17 2.65
CA HIS A 24 -1.99 -9.36 2.99
C HIS A 24 -1.53 -10.13 1.75
N ARG A 25 -2.44 -10.37 0.79
CA ARG A 25 -2.08 -11.04 -0.47
C ARG A 25 -1.00 -10.28 -1.24
N HIS A 26 -1.04 -8.96 -1.24
CA HIS A 26 -0.03 -8.14 -1.90
C HIS A 26 1.32 -8.22 -1.17
N VAL A 27 1.33 -8.22 0.17
CA VAL A 27 2.55 -8.46 0.96
C VAL A 27 3.17 -9.82 0.62
N ASP A 28 2.36 -10.89 0.56
CA ASP A 28 2.84 -12.22 0.20
C ASP A 28 3.46 -12.27 -1.20
N GLN A 29 2.86 -11.53 -2.15
CA GLN A 29 3.41 -11.38 -3.51
C GLN A 29 4.74 -10.63 -3.50
N LEU A 30 4.86 -9.55 -2.72
CA LEU A 30 6.10 -8.78 -2.59
C LEU A 30 7.22 -9.65 -2.00
N ILE A 31 6.92 -10.43 -0.95
CA ILE A 31 7.87 -11.37 -0.35
C ILE A 31 8.29 -12.43 -1.37
N SER A 32 7.33 -13.02 -2.09
CA SER A 32 7.59 -14.03 -3.12
C SER A 32 8.43 -13.48 -4.29
N ALA A 33 8.31 -12.18 -4.57
CA ALA A 33 9.12 -11.47 -5.55
C ALA A 33 10.52 -11.08 -5.04
N GLY A 34 10.87 -11.42 -3.79
CA GLY A 34 12.17 -11.16 -3.19
C GLY A 34 12.27 -9.82 -2.45
N ALA A 35 11.14 -9.22 -2.03
CA ALA A 35 11.20 -8.04 -1.19
C ALA A 35 11.67 -8.41 0.23
N GLU A 36 12.87 -7.93 0.59
CA GLU A 36 13.42 -8.07 1.95
C GLU A 36 12.82 -7.08 2.96
N LEU A 37 12.19 -6.02 2.45
CA LEU A 37 11.56 -4.97 3.25
C LEU A 37 10.28 -4.52 2.58
N VAL A 38 9.26 -4.23 3.38
CA VAL A 38 7.96 -3.70 2.94
C VAL A 38 7.69 -2.40 3.69
N ASP A 39 7.43 -1.34 2.93
CA ASP A 39 7.00 -0.04 3.44
C ASP A 39 5.47 0.05 3.36
N VAL A 40 4.83 0.39 4.46
CA VAL A 40 3.36 0.42 4.59
C VAL A 40 2.91 1.84 4.95
N GLY A 41 2.23 2.50 4.02
CA GLY A 41 1.73 3.86 4.20
C GLY A 41 0.21 3.89 4.40
N ALA A 42 -0.27 4.39 5.54
CA ALA A 42 -1.70 4.58 5.81
C ALA A 42 -2.19 6.02 5.57
N GLU A 43 -1.27 6.93 5.25
CA GLU A 43 -1.56 8.34 4.98
C GLU A 43 -1.01 8.75 3.62
N SER A 44 -1.85 9.42 2.84
CA SER A 44 -1.49 9.87 1.50
C SER A 44 -0.76 11.20 1.58
N THR A 45 0.45 11.27 1.02
CA THR A 45 1.25 12.50 0.94
C THR A 45 1.07 13.24 -0.39
N ARG A 46 0.14 12.81 -1.24
CA ARG A 46 -0.12 13.43 -2.54
C ARG A 46 -0.69 14.85 -2.36
N PRO A 47 -0.48 15.76 -3.33
CA PRO A 47 -1.05 17.11 -3.27
C PRO A 47 -2.57 17.08 -3.10
N GLY A 48 -3.07 17.77 -2.07
CA GLY A 48 -4.50 17.85 -1.77
C GLY A 48 -5.09 16.66 -1.02
N ALA A 49 -4.27 15.71 -0.55
CA ALA A 49 -4.72 14.72 0.42
C ALA A 49 -5.28 15.40 1.66
N ARG A 50 -6.40 14.87 2.18
CA ARG A 50 -6.91 15.32 3.49
C ARG A 50 -6.11 14.61 4.57
N PRO A 51 -5.53 15.34 5.54
CA PRO A 51 -4.93 14.73 6.71
C PRO A 51 -5.97 13.88 7.45
N VAL A 52 -5.51 12.79 8.07
CA VAL A 52 -6.32 11.95 8.97
C VAL A 52 -6.23 12.43 10.41
#